data_AF-A0A9E0Q2J2-F1
#
_entry.id   AF-A0A9E0Q2J2-F1
#
_cell.length_a   1.000
_cell.length_b   1.000
_cell.length_c   1.000
_cell.angle_alpha   90.00
_cell.angle_beta   90.00
_cell.angle_gamma   90.00
#
_symmetry.space_group_name_H-M   'P 1'
#
loop_
_entity.id
_entity.type
_entity.pdbx_description
1 polymer ?
#
loop_
_entity_poly.entity_id
_entity_poly.type
_entity_poly.pdbx_seq_one_letter_code
_entity_poly.pdbx_strand_id
1 'polypeptide(L)'
;CMGGRHAIAAATANPRHVRAALSVHGGRLVDPSDTTPHHMIHRSTVPLHYFFAKDDPTCPDEHQVVLEQLAARSGDRVTVERLDAHHGWTFPERWCYDKAASERVWEKALAMFRSALWTTHRPRLR
;
A
#
# COMPACT_ATOMS: atom_id res chain seq x y z
N CYS A 1 -2.86 2.34 -9.19
CA CYS A 1 -4.18 2.01 -9.72
C CYS A 1 -4.40 0.52 -9.50
N MET A 2 -4.88 -0.23 -10.50
CA MET A 2 -5.31 -1.62 -10.33
C MET A 2 -4.21 -2.54 -9.79
N GLY A 3 -2.95 -2.29 -10.12
CA GLY A 3 -1.81 -3.03 -9.57
C GLY A 3 -1.74 -2.98 -8.03
N GLY A 4 -2.21 -1.90 -7.40
CA GLY A 4 -2.18 -1.72 -5.95
C GLY A 4 -2.96 -2.79 -5.21
N ARG A 5 -4.22 -3.05 -5.58
CA ARG A 5 -5.02 -4.12 -4.96
C ARG A 5 -4.40 -5.51 -5.16
N HIS A 6 -3.79 -5.76 -6.32
CA HIS A 6 -3.17 -7.06 -6.61
C HIS A 6 -1.86 -7.25 -5.82
N ALA A 7 -1.05 -6.21 -5.66
CA ALA A 7 0.16 -6.26 -4.85
C ALA A 7 -0.15 -6.60 -3.39
N ILE A 8 -1.18 -5.97 -2.82
CA ILE A 8 -1.66 -6.24 -1.46
C ILE A 8 -2.22 -7.67 -1.34
N ALA A 9 -3.05 -8.09 -2.29
CA ALA A 9 -3.60 -9.45 -2.31
C ALA A 9 -2.48 -10.50 -2.39
N ALA A 10 -1.48 -10.30 -3.25
CA ALA A 10 -0.34 -11.19 -3.38
C ALA A 10 0.49 -11.25 -2.09
N ALA A 11 0.73 -10.11 -1.45
CA ALA A 11 1.50 -10.03 -0.21
C ALA A 11 0.82 -10.74 0.97
N THR A 12 -0.49 -10.53 1.10
CA THR A 12 -1.29 -11.14 2.18
C THR A 12 -1.50 -12.65 1.96
N ALA A 13 -1.65 -13.09 0.71
CA ALA A 13 -1.80 -14.51 0.38
C ALA A 13 -0.49 -15.30 0.40
N ASN A 14 0.66 -14.66 0.11
CA ASN A 14 1.95 -15.34 -0.06
C ASN A 14 3.07 -14.73 0.83
N PRO A 15 2.89 -14.64 2.15
CA PRO A 15 3.86 -13.97 3.04
C PRO A 15 5.22 -14.67 3.15
N ARG A 16 5.34 -15.92 2.66
CA ARG A 16 6.62 -16.63 2.55
C ARG A 16 7.49 -16.14 1.39
N HIS A 17 6.86 -15.61 0.34
CA HIS A 17 7.53 -15.21 -0.91
C HIS A 17 7.56 -13.69 -1.08
N VAL A 18 6.54 -12.98 -0.61
CA VAL A 18 6.48 -11.52 -0.65
C VAL A 18 6.85 -10.98 0.73
N ARG A 19 7.83 -10.06 0.78
CA ARG A 19 8.34 -9.52 2.06
C ARG A 19 7.79 -8.16 2.44
N ALA A 20 7.27 -7.41 1.48
CA ALA A 20 6.53 -6.17 1.70
C ALA A 20 5.79 -5.79 0.41
N ALA A 21 4.76 -4.95 0.50
CA ALA A 21 4.07 -4.42 -0.67
C ALA A 21 3.51 -3.02 -0.42
N LEU A 22 3.40 -2.21 -1.48
CA LEU A 22 2.70 -0.94 -1.43
C LEU A 22 1.63 -0.84 -2.52
N SER A 23 0.55 -0.13 -2.20
CA SER A 23 -0.50 0.27 -3.13
C SER A 23 -0.42 1.76 -3.36
N VAL A 24 -0.33 2.18 -4.63
CA VAL A 24 -0.23 3.59 -5.04
C VAL A 24 -1.43 3.94 -5.90
N HIS A 25 -2.21 4.97 -5.53
CA HIS A 25 -3.52 5.28 -6.12
C HIS A 25 -4.34 4.01 -6.34
N GLY A 26 -4.37 3.11 -5.34
CA GLY A 26 -5.04 1.83 -5.47
C GLY A 26 -6.55 2.00 -5.41
N GLY A 27 -7.25 1.55 -6.45
CA GLY A 27 -8.72 1.57 -6.49
C GLY A 27 -9.33 0.22 -6.09
N ARG A 28 -10.58 0.25 -5.63
CA ARG A 28 -11.40 -0.93 -5.26
C ARG A 28 -10.70 -1.81 -4.22
N LEU A 29 -10.15 -1.17 -3.19
CA LEU A 29 -9.45 -1.83 -2.08
C LEU A 29 -10.41 -2.31 -1.00
N VAL A 30 -11.54 -1.62 -0.83
CA VAL A 30 -12.66 -1.99 0.01
C VAL A 30 -13.82 -2.36 -0.91
N ASP A 31 -14.47 -3.48 -0.64
CA ASP A 31 -15.67 -3.94 -1.31
C ASP A 31 -16.51 -4.70 -0.28
N PRO A 32 -17.81 -4.42 -0.18
CA PRO A 32 -18.70 -5.09 0.78
C PRO A 32 -18.89 -6.59 0.52
N SER A 33 -18.48 -7.11 -0.64
CA SER A 33 -18.40 -8.55 -0.86
C SER A 33 -17.19 -9.17 -0.12
N ASP A 34 -17.41 -10.32 0.51
CA ASP A 34 -16.46 -11.07 1.37
C ASP A 34 -15.12 -11.48 0.69
N THR A 35 -14.88 -11.08 -0.55
CA THR A 35 -13.75 -11.54 -1.37
C THR A 35 -12.60 -10.54 -1.48
N THR A 36 -12.70 -9.36 -0.85
CA THR A 36 -11.69 -8.31 -1.06
C THR A 36 -10.61 -8.20 0.02
N PRO A 37 -9.41 -7.69 -0.34
CA PRO A 37 -8.23 -7.80 0.50
C PRO A 37 -8.35 -7.11 1.86
N HIS A 38 -9.30 -6.17 2.04
CA HIS A 38 -9.42 -5.38 3.26
C HIS A 38 -9.68 -6.23 4.53
N HIS A 39 -10.36 -7.38 4.41
CA HIS A 39 -10.49 -8.34 5.54
C HIS A 39 -9.15 -8.95 5.97
N MET A 40 -8.16 -9.00 5.08
CA MET A 40 -6.88 -9.65 5.34
C MET A 40 -5.78 -8.67 5.76
N ILE A 41 -5.99 -7.37 5.58
CA ILE A 41 -4.99 -6.32 5.88
C ILE A 41 -4.52 -6.40 7.33
N HIS A 42 -5.46 -6.49 8.28
CA HIS A 42 -5.13 -6.57 9.71
C HIS A 42 -4.40 -7.86 10.11
N ARG A 43 -4.47 -8.90 9.26
CA ARG A 43 -3.78 -10.18 9.46
C ARG A 43 -2.47 -10.25 8.70
N SER A 44 -2.07 -9.19 8.00
CA SER A 44 -0.83 -9.19 7.24
C SER A 44 0.36 -9.42 8.18
N THR A 45 1.15 -10.45 7.86
CA THR A 45 2.41 -10.73 8.56
C THR A 45 3.59 -9.99 7.95
N VAL A 46 3.35 -9.22 6.87
CA VAL A 46 4.38 -8.47 6.14
C VAL A 46 4.02 -6.98 6.08
N PRO A 47 5.02 -6.08 6.01
CA PRO A 47 4.78 -4.66 5.86
C PRO A 47 3.94 -4.32 4.62
N LEU A 48 2.87 -3.57 4.83
CA LEU A 48 2.02 -3.02 3.77
C LEU A 48 1.98 -1.50 3.88
N HIS A 49 1.94 -0.83 2.74
CA HIS A 49 1.72 0.61 2.69
C HIS A 49 0.70 1.02 1.64
N TYR A 50 -0.10 2.04 1.93
CA TYR A 50 -1.09 2.58 0.99
C TYR A 50 -0.89 4.08 0.82
N PHE A 51 -0.76 4.51 -0.43
CA PHE A 51 -0.90 5.90 -0.81
C PHE A 51 -2.27 6.12 -1.45
N PHE A 52 -3.05 7.02 -0.88
CA PHE A 52 -4.35 7.43 -1.40
C PHE A 52 -4.25 8.75 -2.18
N ALA A 53 -4.98 8.82 -3.29
CA ALA A 53 -5.20 10.06 -4.01
C ALA A 53 -6.35 10.85 -3.38
N LYS A 54 -6.32 12.17 -3.55
CA LYS A 54 -7.47 13.03 -3.28
C LYS A 54 -8.58 12.81 -4.31
N ASP A 55 -9.82 12.97 -3.86
CA ASP A 55 -11.01 12.94 -4.71
C ASP A 55 -11.04 11.75 -5.68
N ASP A 56 -10.57 10.58 -5.21
CA ASP A 56 -10.41 9.39 -6.05
C ASP A 56 -11.71 8.57 -6.07
N PRO A 57 -12.49 8.59 -7.17
CA PRO A 57 -13.75 7.84 -7.24
C PRO A 57 -13.54 6.33 -7.18
N THR A 58 -12.31 5.84 -7.42
CA THR A 58 -11.98 4.42 -7.30
C THR A 58 -11.62 4.02 -5.87
N CYS A 59 -11.32 4.98 -5.00
CA CYS A 59 -11.08 4.80 -3.57
C CYS A 59 -11.68 5.98 -2.80
N PRO A 60 -13.02 6.07 -2.71
CA PRO A 60 -13.72 7.16 -2.02
C PRO A 60 -13.28 7.31 -0.56
N ASP A 61 -13.56 8.47 0.03
CA ASP A 61 -13.11 8.80 1.40
C ASP A 61 -13.56 7.75 2.42
N GLU A 62 -14.77 7.23 2.28
CA GLU A 62 -15.30 6.17 3.16
C GLU A 62 -14.43 4.91 3.11
N HIS A 63 -13.90 4.57 1.93
CA HIS A 63 -12.98 3.43 1.77
C HIS A 63 -11.61 3.74 2.39
N GLN A 64 -11.11 4.97 2.24
CA GLN A 64 -9.84 5.39 2.84
C GLN A 64 -9.91 5.35 4.36
N VAL A 65 -11.00 5.84 4.96
CA VAL A 65 -11.27 5.80 6.40
C VAL A 65 -11.31 4.35 6.92
N VAL A 66 -11.96 3.43 6.21
CA VAL A 66 -11.96 2.00 6.59
C VAL A 66 -10.55 1.43 6.61
N LEU A 67 -9.73 1.74 5.59
CA LEU A 67 -8.35 1.28 5.50
C LEU A 67 -7.45 1.90 6.59
N GLU A 68 -7.66 3.16 6.93
CA GLU A 68 -7.00 3.84 8.06
C GLU A 68 -7.30 3.17 9.39
N GLN A 69 -8.57 2.86 9.65
CA GLN A 69 -8.96 2.15 10.87
C GLN A 69 -8.37 0.74 10.93
N LEU A 70 -8.31 0.04 9.79
CA LEU A 70 -7.66 -1.28 9.70
C LEU A 70 -6.15 -1.18 9.94
N ALA A 71 -5.50 -0.15 9.37
CA ALA A 71 -4.07 0.11 9.55
C ALA A 71 -3.75 0.40 11.03
N ALA A 72 -4.54 1.25 11.69
CA ALA A 72 -4.38 1.55 13.12
C ALA A 72 -4.44 0.31 14.02
N ARG A 73 -5.26 -0.69 13.67
CA ARG A 73 -5.33 -1.99 14.37
C ARG A 73 -4.16 -2.93 14.10
N SER A 74 -3.33 -2.63 13.11
CA SER A 74 -2.24 -3.50 12.64
C SER A 74 -0.87 -3.13 13.22
N GLY A 75 -0.80 -2.05 14.03
CA GLY A 75 0.45 -1.42 14.43
C GLY A 75 1.27 -0.95 13.23
N ASP A 76 2.59 -0.92 13.35
CA ASP A 76 3.48 -0.39 12.31
C ASP A 76 3.59 -1.28 11.05
N ARG A 77 2.93 -2.44 11.03
CA ARG A 77 2.96 -3.35 9.87
C ARG A 77 2.14 -2.81 8.70
N VAL A 78 1.09 -2.06 8.97
CA VAL A 78 0.26 -1.48 7.92
C VAL A 78 0.22 0.02 8.14
N THR A 79 0.69 0.76 7.15
CA THR A 79 0.69 2.23 7.20
C THR A 79 -0.03 2.79 5.99
N VAL A 80 -0.57 3.99 6.13
CA VAL A 80 -1.34 4.67 5.08
C VAL A 80 -0.91 6.13 5.03
N GLU A 81 -1.02 6.74 3.86
CA GLU A 81 -0.71 8.14 3.62
C GLU A 81 -1.65 8.69 2.55
N ARG A 82 -2.34 9.79 2.86
CA ARG A 82 -3.13 10.55 1.88
C ARG A 82 -2.23 11.62 1.26
N LEU A 83 -2.22 11.70 -0.05
CA LEU A 83 -1.51 12.74 -0.79
C LEU A 83 -2.52 13.67 -1.42
N ASP A 84 -2.23 14.97 -1.43
CA ASP A 84 -2.98 16.00 -2.16
C ASP A 84 -2.71 15.90 -3.68
N ALA A 85 -2.84 14.70 -4.24
CA ALA A 85 -2.50 14.36 -5.61
C ALA A 85 -3.63 13.53 -6.24
N HIS A 86 -3.89 13.75 -7.53
CA HIS A 86 -4.97 13.06 -8.25
C HIS A 86 -4.59 11.63 -8.63
N HIS A 87 -5.58 10.78 -8.85
CA HIS A 87 -5.37 9.41 -9.31
C HIS A 87 -4.44 9.35 -10.54
N GLY A 88 -3.37 8.54 -10.44
CA GLY A 88 -2.35 8.43 -11.48
C GLY A 88 -1.25 9.50 -11.43
N TRP A 89 -1.08 10.20 -10.30
CA TRP A 89 -0.06 11.24 -10.13
C TRP A 89 1.38 10.80 -10.39
N THR A 90 1.65 9.49 -10.41
CA THR A 90 3.01 8.94 -10.58
C THR A 90 3.47 8.79 -12.03
N PHE A 91 2.66 9.18 -13.02
CA PHE A 91 2.99 9.00 -14.43
C PHE A 91 3.37 10.34 -15.07
N PRO A 92 4.64 10.58 -15.43
CA PRO A 92 5.13 11.87 -15.93
C PRO A 92 4.38 12.44 -17.14
N GLU A 93 3.81 11.56 -17.96
CA GLU A 93 3.09 11.92 -19.18
C GLU A 93 1.60 12.23 -18.95
N ARG A 94 1.08 12.09 -17.72
CA ARG A 94 -0.31 12.40 -17.40
C ARG A 94 -0.47 13.85 -16.97
N TRP A 95 -1.62 14.43 -17.30
CA TRP A 95 -2.00 15.80 -16.89
C TRP A 95 -1.93 16.03 -15.38
N CYS A 96 -2.13 14.97 -14.59
CA CYS A 96 -2.13 14.99 -13.15
C CYS A 96 -0.79 14.62 -12.51
N TYR A 97 0.29 14.55 -13.29
CA TYR A 97 1.62 14.24 -12.75
C TYR A 97 1.99 15.22 -11.64
N ASP A 98 2.36 14.67 -10.49
CA ASP A 98 2.89 15.43 -9.36
C ASP A 98 4.25 14.85 -8.99
N LYS A 99 5.30 15.63 -9.24
CA LYS A 99 6.68 15.21 -8.98
C LYS A 99 6.95 14.97 -7.50
N ALA A 100 6.48 15.85 -6.61
CA ALA A 100 6.76 15.75 -5.19
C ALA A 100 6.06 14.53 -4.58
N ALA A 101 4.78 14.33 -4.92
CA ALA A 101 4.02 13.14 -4.51
C ALA A 101 4.61 11.84 -5.10
N SER A 102 5.18 11.90 -6.30
CA SER A 102 5.88 10.75 -6.91
C SER A 102 7.19 10.42 -6.20
N GLU A 103 7.99 11.43 -5.87
CA GLU A 103 9.23 11.26 -5.11
C GLU A 103 8.94 10.69 -3.72
N ARG A 104 7.88 11.17 -3.06
CA ARG A 104 7.41 10.63 -1.77
C ARG A 104 7.08 9.14 -1.84
N VAL A 105 6.39 8.71 -2.91
CA VAL A 105 6.13 7.28 -3.16
C VAL A 105 7.44 6.51 -3.26
N TRP A 106 8.42 7.05 -3.98
CA TRP A 106 9.69 6.36 -4.20
C TRP A 106 10.52 6.24 -2.92
N GLU A 107 10.63 7.32 -2.15
CA GLU A 107 11.30 7.34 -0.85
C GLU A 107 10.74 6.27 0.09
N LYS A 108 9.41 6.21 0.21
CA LYS A 108 8.73 5.23 1.06
C LYS A 108 8.95 3.80 0.57
N ALA A 109 8.84 3.55 -0.73
CA ALA A 109 9.05 2.22 -1.29
C ALA A 109 10.48 1.73 -1.08
N LEU A 110 11.48 2.57 -1.36
CA LEU A 110 12.90 2.24 -1.15
C LEU A 110 13.20 1.98 0.33
N ALA A 111 12.70 2.82 1.24
CA ALA A 111 12.88 2.63 2.67
C ALA A 111 12.24 1.31 3.15
N MET A 112 11.02 1.03 2.71
CA MET A 112 10.28 -0.17 3.11
C MET A 112 10.95 -1.45 2.58
N PHE A 113 11.35 -1.49 1.31
CA PHE A 113 12.04 -2.64 0.75
C PHE A 113 13.44 -2.83 1.33
N ARG A 114 14.17 -1.75 1.60
CA ARG A 114 15.45 -1.84 2.31
C ARG A 114 15.25 -2.53 3.67
N SER A 115 14.29 -2.08 4.48
CA SER A 115 14.02 -2.69 5.79
C SER A 115 13.59 -4.16 5.68
N ALA A 116 12.64 -4.46 4.78
CA ALA A 116 12.06 -5.79 4.62
C ALA A 116 13.04 -6.83 4.03
N LEU A 117 13.99 -6.39 3.20
CA LEU A 117 14.97 -7.29 2.56
C LEU A 117 16.27 -7.37 3.35
N TRP A 118 16.72 -6.27 3.99
CA TRP A 118 17.97 -6.25 4.75
C TRP A 118 17.93 -7.15 6.00
N THR A 119 16.76 -7.31 6.60
CA THR A 119 16.56 -8.25 7.73
C THR A 119 16.85 -9.71 7.38
N THR A 120 16.84 -10.08 6.10
CA THR A 120 17.16 -11.45 5.64
C THR A 120 18.66 -11.74 5.49
N HIS A 121 19.54 -10.72 5.60
CA HIS A 121 20.99 -10.88 5.46
C HIS A 121 21.76 -10.94 6.79
N ARG A 122 21.06 -11.09 7.93
CA ARG A 122 21.74 -11.60 9.13
C ARG A 122 21.87 -13.12 8.97
N PRO A 123 23.08 -13.68 8.79
CA PRO A 123 23.25 -15.12 8.94
C PRO A 123 22.73 -15.46 10.33
N ARG A 124 21.85 -16.46 10.42
CA ARG A 124 21.53 -17.06 11.72
C ARG A 124 22.87 -17.61 12.21
N LEU A 125 23.51 -16.91 13.13
CA LEU A 125 24.60 -17.46 13.92
C LEU A 125 24.00 -18.70 14.61
N ARG A 126 24.35 -19.87 14.08
CA ARG A 126 24.22 -21.14 14.77
C ARG A 126 25.44 -21.32 15.65
#